data_AF-A0A964IRK4-F1
#
_entry.id   AF-A0A964IRK4-F1
#
_cell.length_a   1.000
_cell.length_b   1.000
_cell.length_c   1.000
_cell.angle_alpha   90.00
_cell.angle_beta   90.00
_cell.angle_gamma   90.00
#
_symmetry.space_group_name_H-M   'P 1'
#
loop_
_entity.id
_entity.type
_entity.pdbx_description
1 polymer ?
#
loop_
_entity_poly.entity_id
_entity_poly.type
_entity_poly.pdbx_seq_one_letter_code
_entity_poly.pdbx_strand_id
1 'polypeptide(L)'
;MRMLVHFFKNCRGGVAPMMALAALPLMGSVGVAVDYSRASAARTAFQGALDSTALMLSKTAATQSGAELQSTATGYFNALFARADVNNIAITANYSSTNGSKVTVSGSATINTNFLGVLGYSHLNITASTTLAWGNKRLRVALVLDNTGSMSSSNKMSALKTASQGLLTQLKDAAVSADDVYVSIVPFSKDMNVGAGNYNETWLSWDLWEAVNGTCSNSNYHTKNSCTSHNKFWTPASHSSWNGCVTDRGDVGAPNSANYDQNVAAPSTSIAASRYPAENYSSFPVTMMGLNYNWTSMNSLVDSMQPDGNTNQPIGLVWAWRSLVGGGPLTAPAKDSNYQYQDVMRPDVGRLEYGKSLVEQSDPGRQTNV
;
A
#
# COMPACT_ATOMS: atom_id res chain seq x y z
N MET A 1 -34.09 67.77 45.90
CA MET A 1 -33.29 67.15 46.99
C MET A 1 -34.07 66.12 47.84
N ARG A 2 -35.41 66.25 48.03
CA ARG A 2 -36.23 65.27 48.80
C ARG A 2 -36.43 63.88 48.15
N MET A 3 -36.29 63.73 46.84
CA MET A 3 -36.39 62.44 46.12
C MET A 3 -35.14 61.57 46.26
N LEU A 4 -33.93 62.15 46.25
CA LEU A 4 -32.66 61.42 46.43
C LEU A 4 -32.57 60.80 47.83
N VAL A 5 -33.07 61.51 48.86
CA VAL A 5 -33.10 61.00 50.23
C VAL A 5 -34.14 59.87 50.40
N HIS A 6 -35.23 59.87 49.63
CA HIS A 6 -36.20 58.75 49.61
C HIS A 6 -35.66 57.50 48.90
N PHE A 7 -34.74 57.65 47.94
CA PHE A 7 -34.10 56.52 47.26
C PHE A 7 -33.18 55.73 48.21
N PHE A 8 -32.42 56.43 49.06
CA PHE A 8 -31.55 55.79 50.06
C PHE A 8 -32.28 55.22 51.29
N LYS A 9 -33.54 55.61 51.55
CA LYS A 9 -34.35 55.12 52.68
C LYS A 9 -35.27 53.94 52.35
N ASN A 10 -35.40 53.56 51.08
CA ASN A 10 -36.28 52.46 50.67
C ASN A 10 -35.58 51.10 50.78
N CYS A 11 -35.89 50.35 51.84
CA CYS A 11 -35.45 48.96 52.04
C CYS A 11 -36.15 47.94 51.10
N ARG A 12 -36.98 48.39 50.16
CA ARG A 12 -37.54 47.56 49.08
C ARG A 12 -36.56 47.37 47.90
N GLY A 13 -35.36 47.95 48.00
CA GLY A 13 -34.29 47.87 46.99
C GLY A 13 -33.28 46.72 47.17
N GLY A 14 -33.59 45.66 47.92
CA GLY A 14 -32.64 44.56 48.17
C GLY A 14 -32.14 43.83 46.91
N VAL A 15 -32.88 43.94 45.80
CA VAL A 15 -32.50 43.35 44.51
C VAL A 15 -31.39 44.14 43.81
N ALA A 16 -31.31 45.47 43.98
CA ALA A 16 -30.34 46.29 43.25
C ALA A 16 -28.87 46.04 43.68
N PRO A 17 -28.51 45.94 44.97
CA PRO A 17 -27.17 45.57 45.41
C PRO A 17 -26.78 44.14 44.99
N MET A 18 -27.72 43.19 45.07
CA MET A 18 -27.49 41.80 44.65
C MET A 18 -27.30 41.70 43.13
N MET A 19 -28.10 42.42 42.35
CA MET A 19 -27.96 42.53 40.90
C MET A 19 -26.64 43.19 40.52
N ALA A 20 -26.22 44.25 41.23
CA ALA A 20 -24.93 44.91 40.98
C ALA A 20 -23.75 43.98 41.26
N LEU A 21 -23.79 43.21 42.35
CA LEU A 21 -22.76 42.20 42.66
C LEU A 21 -22.77 41.03 41.68
N ALA A 22 -23.94 40.58 41.22
CA ALA A 22 -24.08 39.52 40.22
C ALA A 22 -23.71 39.96 38.79
N ALA A 23 -23.83 41.26 38.48
CA ALA A 23 -23.46 41.80 37.16
C ALA A 23 -21.95 41.71 36.90
N LEU A 24 -21.11 41.82 37.93
CA LEU A 24 -19.65 41.73 37.81
C LEU A 24 -19.17 40.37 37.25
N PRO A 25 -19.51 39.21 37.85
CA PRO A 25 -19.10 37.91 37.31
C PRO A 25 -19.76 37.60 35.96
N LEU A 26 -20.97 38.09 35.69
CA LEU A 26 -21.62 37.91 34.39
C LEU A 26 -20.94 38.72 33.28
N MET A 27 -20.55 39.97 33.53
CA MET A 27 -19.77 40.74 32.54
C MET A 27 -18.36 40.16 32.36
N GLY A 28 -17.75 39.67 33.44
CA GLY A 28 -16.48 38.96 33.38
C GLY A 28 -16.56 37.71 32.49
N SER A 29 -17.58 36.88 32.66
CA SER A 29 -17.75 35.66 31.86
C SER A 29 -18.02 35.95 30.39
N VAL A 30 -18.83 36.97 30.08
CA VAL A 30 -19.04 37.43 28.68
C VAL A 30 -17.74 37.95 28.08
N GLY A 31 -16.96 38.73 28.83
CA GLY A 31 -15.67 39.26 28.38
C GLY A 31 -14.68 38.14 28.05
N VAL A 32 -14.56 37.15 28.93
CA VAL A 32 -13.75 35.95 28.69
C VAL A 32 -14.22 35.19 27.46
N ALA A 33 -15.54 35.02 27.28
CA ALA A 33 -16.09 34.33 26.12
C ALA A 33 -15.77 35.06 24.81
N VAL A 34 -15.81 36.39 24.79
CA VAL A 34 -15.47 37.21 23.61
C VAL A 34 -13.99 37.08 23.26
N ASP A 35 -13.08 37.23 24.24
CA ASP A 35 -11.64 37.09 24.00
C ASP A 35 -11.28 35.67 23.55
N TYR A 36 -11.89 34.65 24.16
CA TYR A 36 -11.72 33.26 23.74
C TYR A 36 -12.25 33.02 22.33
N SER A 37 -13.41 33.55 21.98
CA SER A 37 -13.98 33.42 20.63
C SER A 37 -13.06 34.07 19.58
N ARG A 38 -12.46 35.22 19.89
CA ARG A 38 -11.49 35.89 19.02
C ARG A 38 -10.22 35.05 18.86
N ALA A 39 -9.68 34.55 19.97
CA ALA A 39 -8.49 33.70 19.96
C ALA A 39 -8.72 32.38 19.20
N SER A 40 -9.89 31.76 19.37
CA SER A 40 -10.28 30.55 18.65
C SER A 40 -10.40 30.82 17.14
N ALA A 41 -11.06 31.91 16.73
CA ALA A 41 -11.16 32.28 15.33
C ALA A 41 -9.80 32.60 14.70
N ALA A 42 -8.91 33.27 15.45
CA ALA A 42 -7.54 33.53 15.03
C ALA A 42 -6.75 32.22 14.86
N ARG A 43 -6.87 31.27 15.80
CA ARG A 43 -6.23 29.94 15.71
C ARG A 43 -6.70 29.16 14.49
N THR A 44 -7.99 29.15 14.18
CA THR A 44 -8.51 28.48 12.98
C THR A 44 -7.97 29.09 11.69
N ALA A 45 -7.96 30.44 11.59
CA ALA A 45 -7.38 31.12 10.44
C ALA A 45 -5.86 30.87 10.32
N PHE A 46 -5.15 30.83 11.44
CA PHE A 46 -3.71 30.57 11.50
C PHE A 46 -3.37 29.14 11.05
N GLN A 47 -4.15 28.14 11.50
CA GLN A 47 -4.02 26.76 11.03
C GLN A 47 -4.29 26.66 9.52
N GLY A 48 -5.36 27.29 9.02
CA GLY A 48 -5.69 27.26 7.59
C GLY A 48 -4.60 27.91 6.71
N ALA A 49 -3.97 28.98 7.19
CA ALA A 49 -2.82 29.59 6.53
C ALA A 49 -1.59 28.66 6.53
N LEU A 50 -1.30 28.00 7.66
CA LEU A 50 -0.24 26.98 7.72
C LEU A 50 -0.48 25.82 6.76
N ASP A 51 -1.69 25.28 6.72
CA ASP A 51 -2.04 24.14 5.84
C ASP A 51 -1.84 24.51 4.37
N SER A 52 -2.27 25.71 3.98
CA SER A 52 -2.07 26.23 2.62
C SER A 52 -0.59 26.48 2.32
N THR A 53 0.17 27.04 3.26
CA THR A 53 1.62 27.23 3.14
C THR A 53 2.34 25.90 2.97
N ALA A 54 2.02 24.89 3.77
CA ALA A 54 2.62 23.57 3.67
C ALA A 54 2.34 22.93 2.29
N LEU A 55 1.12 23.07 1.77
CA LEU A 55 0.74 22.54 0.46
C LEU A 55 1.47 23.25 -0.69
N MET A 56 1.72 24.55 -0.58
CA MET A 56 2.53 25.27 -1.57
C MET A 56 3.99 24.87 -1.49
N LEU A 57 4.55 24.75 -0.28
CA LEU A 57 5.92 24.30 -0.06
C LEU A 57 6.16 22.88 -0.56
N SER A 58 5.16 21.99 -0.52
CA SER A 58 5.35 20.60 -0.94
C SER A 58 5.80 20.45 -2.39
N LYS A 59 5.59 21.47 -3.23
CA LYS A 59 6.02 21.47 -4.64
C LYS A 59 7.50 21.79 -4.83
N THR A 60 8.11 22.56 -3.92
CA THR A 60 9.50 23.07 -4.06
C THR A 60 10.43 22.60 -2.95
N ALA A 61 9.90 22.02 -1.87
CA ALA A 61 10.68 21.68 -0.68
C ALA A 61 11.83 20.69 -0.94
N ALA A 62 11.70 19.82 -1.94
CA ALA A 62 12.75 18.85 -2.29
C ALA A 62 13.98 19.49 -2.95
N THR A 63 13.86 20.71 -3.51
CA THR A 63 14.93 21.38 -4.27
C THR A 63 15.51 22.59 -3.55
N GLN A 64 14.98 22.94 -2.36
CA GLN A 64 15.38 24.12 -1.60
C GLN A 64 16.27 23.74 -0.41
N SER A 65 17.26 24.59 -0.10
CA SER A 65 18.00 24.49 1.16
C SER A 65 17.11 24.85 2.36
N GLY A 66 17.48 24.44 3.57
CA GLY A 66 16.69 24.73 4.78
C GLY A 66 16.41 26.22 5.01
N ALA A 67 17.39 27.09 4.69
CA ALA A 67 17.22 28.54 4.81
C ALA A 67 16.26 29.11 3.74
N GLU A 68 16.35 28.63 2.50
CA GLU A 68 15.45 29.03 1.42
C GLU A 68 14.02 28.55 1.66
N LEU A 69 13.86 27.33 2.18
CA LEU A 69 12.58 26.77 2.56
C LEU A 69 11.92 27.63 3.64
N GLN A 70 12.66 28.02 4.68
CA GLN A 70 12.18 28.89 5.74
C GLN A 70 11.76 30.28 5.22
N SER A 71 12.56 30.87 4.33
CA SER A 71 12.24 32.16 3.70
C SER A 71 10.96 32.07 2.86
N THR A 72 10.87 31.04 2.02
CA THR A 72 9.70 30.76 1.17
C THR A 72 8.44 30.52 1.99
N ALA A 73 8.55 29.74 3.08
CA ALA A 73 7.46 29.47 4.00
C ALA A 73 6.91 30.75 4.64
N THR A 74 7.82 31.62 5.07
CA THR A 74 7.47 32.92 5.66
C THR A 74 6.78 33.82 4.63
N GLY A 75 7.28 33.86 3.39
CA GLY A 75 6.67 34.59 2.28
C GLY A 75 5.24 34.13 1.96
N TYR A 76 5.05 32.82 1.84
CA TYR A 76 3.72 32.23 1.61
C TYR A 76 2.76 32.47 2.78
N PHE A 77 3.22 32.28 4.01
CA PHE A 77 2.39 32.50 5.19
C PHE A 77 1.93 33.97 5.29
N ASN A 78 2.84 34.93 5.10
CA ASN A 78 2.51 36.35 5.16
C ASN A 78 1.56 36.79 4.02
N ALA A 79 1.63 36.14 2.86
CA ALA A 79 0.69 36.39 1.76
C ALA A 79 -0.73 35.87 2.07
N LEU A 80 -0.85 34.81 2.88
CA LEU A 80 -2.12 34.16 3.21
C LEU A 80 -2.77 34.73 4.49
N PHE A 81 -1.96 35.15 5.46
CA PHE A 81 -2.45 35.51 6.79
C PHE A 81 -2.46 37.04 6.99
N ALA A 82 -3.61 37.67 6.73
CA ALA A 82 -3.81 39.11 6.88
C ALA A 82 -4.74 39.44 8.07
N ARG A 83 -4.27 39.22 9.30
CA ARG A 83 -5.01 39.55 10.53
C ARG A 83 -4.22 40.52 11.41
N ALA A 84 -4.73 41.75 11.54
CA ALA A 84 -4.09 42.81 12.31
C ALA A 84 -4.20 42.62 13.85
N ASP A 85 -5.08 41.73 14.31
CA ASP A 85 -5.27 41.42 15.73
C ASP A 85 -4.25 40.41 16.28
N VAL A 86 -3.38 39.85 15.43
CA VAL A 86 -2.40 38.82 15.77
C VAL A 86 -0.98 39.38 15.66
N ASN A 87 -0.20 39.22 16.72
CA ASN A 87 1.14 39.78 16.91
C ASN A 87 2.18 38.68 17.13
N ASN A 88 3.47 39.03 17.01
CA ASN A 88 4.62 38.16 17.31
C ASN A 88 4.57 36.82 16.54
N ILE A 89 4.26 36.89 15.24
CA ILE A 89 4.19 35.72 14.38
C ILE A 89 5.61 35.19 14.15
N ALA A 90 5.84 33.94 14.53
CA ALA A 90 7.03 33.17 14.19
C ALA A 90 6.62 31.89 13.48
N ILE A 91 7.25 31.60 12.35
CA ILE A 91 7.01 30.41 11.54
C ILE A 91 8.30 29.61 11.47
N THR A 92 8.20 28.29 11.46
CA THR A 92 9.32 27.38 11.24
C THR A 92 8.90 26.30 10.26
N ALA A 93 9.64 26.15 9.17
CA ALA A 93 9.44 25.11 8.17
C ALA A 93 10.64 24.16 8.18
N ASN A 94 10.36 22.87 8.13
CA ASN A 94 11.36 21.83 8.05
C ASN A 94 10.99 20.83 6.96
N TYR A 95 11.99 20.42 6.17
CA TYR A 95 11.86 19.36 5.18
C TYR A 95 12.71 18.16 5.60
N SER A 96 12.11 16.97 5.52
CA SER A 96 12.82 15.70 5.70
C SER A 96 12.50 14.79 4.53
N SER A 97 13.52 14.16 3.97
CA SER A 97 13.39 13.06 3.02
C SER A 97 13.48 11.69 3.69
N THR A 98 13.60 11.66 5.02
CA THR A 98 13.68 10.42 5.80
C THR A 98 12.28 9.82 5.92
N ASN A 99 12.09 8.64 5.34
CA ASN A 99 10.81 7.92 5.29
C ASN A 99 9.77 8.59 4.37
N GLY A 100 10.23 8.96 3.18
CA GLY A 100 9.51 9.77 2.20
C GLY A 100 9.65 11.27 2.44
N SER A 101 9.19 12.06 1.48
CA SER A 101 9.24 13.51 1.55
C SER A 101 8.20 14.01 2.54
N LYS A 102 8.65 14.76 3.56
CA LYS A 102 7.82 15.34 4.60
C LYS A 102 8.14 16.82 4.76
N VAL A 103 7.12 17.66 4.77
CA VAL A 103 7.23 19.07 5.15
C VAL A 103 6.42 19.29 6.40
N THR A 104 7.08 19.83 7.43
CA THR A 104 6.44 20.26 8.67
C THR A 104 6.52 21.77 8.75
N VAL A 105 5.38 22.45 8.89
CA VAL A 105 5.32 23.89 9.12
C VAL A 105 4.65 24.11 10.47
N SER A 106 5.37 24.76 11.38
CA SER A 106 4.88 25.12 12.70
C SER A 106 4.88 26.63 12.85
N GLY A 107 3.93 27.15 13.60
CA GLY A 107 3.84 28.58 13.85
C GLY A 107 3.37 28.89 15.26
N SER A 108 3.87 29.99 15.79
CA SER A 108 3.40 30.59 17.04
C SER A 108 3.04 32.05 16.82
N ALA A 109 1.99 32.51 17.47
CA ALA A 109 1.60 33.91 17.48
C ALA A 109 0.89 34.27 18.80
N THR A 110 0.64 35.55 19.01
CA THR A 110 -0.02 36.08 20.21
C THR A 110 -1.21 36.94 19.82
N ILE A 111 -2.31 36.84 20.54
CA ILE A 111 -3.47 37.73 20.39
C ILE A 111 -3.66 38.52 21.68
N ASN A 112 -3.86 39.83 21.54
CA ASN A 112 -4.10 40.71 22.69
C ASN A 112 -5.54 40.50 23.18
N THR A 113 -5.70 40.34 24.48
CA THR A 113 -7.00 40.17 25.13
C THR A 113 -7.45 41.47 25.79
N ASN A 114 -8.72 41.82 25.61
CA ASN A 114 -9.25 43.08 26.12
C ASN A 114 -9.85 42.92 27.52
N PHE A 115 -10.59 41.83 27.76
CA PHE A 115 -11.28 41.56 29.02
C PHE A 115 -10.45 40.70 29.96
N LEU A 116 -9.80 39.65 29.43
CA LEU A 116 -8.84 38.84 30.19
C LEU A 116 -7.63 39.67 30.65
N GLY A 117 -7.30 40.75 29.94
CA GLY A 117 -6.24 41.69 30.31
C GLY A 117 -6.49 42.36 31.66
N VAL A 118 -7.75 42.64 31.98
CA VAL A 118 -8.17 43.21 33.29
C VAL A 118 -7.93 42.20 34.42
N LEU A 119 -7.94 40.90 34.11
CA LEU A 119 -7.67 39.80 35.04
C LEU A 119 -6.18 39.40 35.08
N GLY A 120 -5.30 40.18 34.45
CA GLY A 120 -3.85 39.95 34.42
C GLY A 120 -3.34 39.07 33.28
N TYR A 121 -4.21 38.56 32.42
CA TYR A 121 -3.84 37.83 31.21
C TYR A 121 -3.94 38.75 30.01
N SER A 122 -2.86 39.45 29.65
CA SER A 122 -2.87 40.47 28.58
C SER A 122 -2.79 39.89 27.16
N HIS A 123 -2.38 38.63 27.03
CA HIS A 123 -2.17 37.96 25.75
C HIS A 123 -2.54 36.47 25.83
N LEU A 124 -2.99 35.90 24.72
CA LEU A 124 -3.14 34.46 24.54
C LEU A 124 -2.21 33.97 23.44
N ASN A 125 -1.51 32.87 23.71
CA ASN A 125 -0.61 32.24 22.75
C ASN A 125 -1.39 31.30 21.83
N ILE A 126 -1.15 31.43 20.53
CA ILE A 126 -1.66 30.57 19.48
C ILE A 126 -0.49 29.74 18.98
N THR A 127 -0.64 28.43 19.01
CA THR A 127 0.30 27.50 18.38
C THR A 127 -0.44 26.56 17.44
N ALA A 128 0.17 26.29 16.31
CA ALA A 128 -0.37 25.42 15.28
C ALA A 128 0.78 24.76 14.52
N SER A 129 0.52 23.56 14.02
CA SER A 129 1.48 22.79 13.23
C SER A 129 0.74 21.98 12.20
N THR A 130 1.36 21.83 11.03
CA THR A 130 0.84 21.01 9.94
C THR A 130 1.99 20.20 9.35
N THR A 131 1.70 18.96 8.97
CA THR A 131 2.68 18.07 8.36
C THR A 131 2.09 17.43 7.13
N LEU A 132 2.78 17.56 5.99
CA LEU A 132 2.46 16.89 4.75
C LEU A 132 3.51 15.84 4.45
N ALA A 133 3.09 14.65 4.02
CA ALA A 133 3.96 13.55 3.64
C ALA A 133 3.58 13.01 2.26
N TRP A 134 4.56 12.78 1.39
CA TRP A 134 4.38 12.19 0.07
C TRP A 134 5.58 11.33 -0.33
N GLY A 135 5.41 10.47 -1.34
CA GLY A 135 6.49 9.61 -1.84
C GLY A 135 6.98 8.54 -0.86
N ASN A 136 6.26 8.30 0.24
CA ASN A 136 6.58 7.24 1.20
C ASN A 136 5.88 5.91 0.89
N LYS A 137 5.19 5.79 -0.25
CA LYS A 137 4.52 4.57 -0.68
C LYS A 137 5.22 3.96 -1.89
N ARG A 138 5.61 2.70 -1.78
CA ARG A 138 6.13 1.88 -2.87
C ARG A 138 5.10 0.82 -3.26
N LEU A 139 5.07 0.46 -4.53
CA LEU A 139 4.08 -0.46 -5.09
C LEU A 139 4.74 -1.79 -5.47
N ARG A 140 4.09 -2.90 -5.14
CA ARG A 140 4.42 -4.23 -5.66
C ARG A 140 3.21 -4.78 -6.40
N VAL A 141 3.35 -5.02 -7.69
CA VAL A 141 2.25 -5.52 -8.54
C VAL A 141 2.55 -6.94 -8.98
N ALA A 142 1.60 -7.85 -8.79
CA ALA A 142 1.60 -9.17 -9.41
C ALA A 142 0.56 -9.20 -10.53
N LEU A 143 1.04 -9.31 -11.77
CA LEU A 143 0.20 -9.47 -12.95
C LEU A 143 -0.07 -10.95 -13.16
N VAL A 144 -1.35 -11.33 -13.04
CA VAL A 144 -1.80 -12.72 -13.23
C VAL A 144 -2.41 -12.80 -14.62
N LEU A 145 -1.67 -13.44 -15.54
CA LEU A 145 -1.97 -13.37 -16.96
C LEU A 145 -2.40 -14.74 -17.49
N ASP A 146 -3.65 -14.82 -17.95
CA ASP A 146 -4.20 -16.05 -18.55
C ASP A 146 -3.49 -16.36 -19.87
N ASN A 147 -2.82 -17.51 -19.91
CA ASN A 147 -2.10 -18.02 -21.07
C ASN A 147 -2.72 -19.33 -21.60
N THR A 148 -3.99 -19.59 -21.27
CA THR A 148 -4.69 -20.83 -21.62
C THR A 148 -5.06 -20.88 -23.10
N GLY A 149 -5.33 -22.09 -23.62
CA GLY A 149 -5.70 -22.27 -25.03
C GLY A 149 -6.91 -21.44 -25.48
N SER A 150 -7.83 -21.11 -24.56
CA SER A 150 -9.00 -20.27 -24.84
C SER A 150 -8.63 -18.83 -25.28
N MET A 151 -7.44 -18.36 -24.90
CA MET A 151 -6.93 -17.04 -25.26
C MET A 151 -6.49 -16.92 -26.73
N SER A 152 -6.44 -18.05 -27.46
CA SER A 152 -6.26 -18.07 -28.93
C SER A 152 -7.50 -17.56 -29.69
N SER A 153 -8.66 -17.53 -29.03
CA SER A 153 -9.91 -17.07 -29.64
C SER A 153 -10.01 -15.53 -29.66
N SER A 154 -10.72 -14.99 -30.65
CA SER A 154 -11.19 -13.59 -30.70
C SER A 154 -10.11 -12.53 -30.43
N ASN A 155 -8.85 -12.77 -30.83
CA ASN A 155 -7.70 -11.90 -30.56
C ASN A 155 -7.45 -11.60 -29.07
N LYS A 156 -7.96 -12.43 -28.14
CA LYS A 156 -7.85 -12.20 -26.69
C LYS A 156 -6.41 -12.12 -26.23
N MET A 157 -5.54 -13.01 -26.70
CA MET A 157 -4.11 -12.95 -26.37
C MET A 157 -3.46 -11.63 -26.84
N SER A 158 -3.77 -11.16 -28.06
CA SER A 158 -3.26 -9.88 -28.57
C SER A 158 -3.76 -8.70 -27.74
N ALA A 159 -5.04 -8.70 -27.34
CA ALA A 159 -5.62 -7.68 -26.47
C ALA A 159 -4.99 -7.70 -25.08
N LEU A 160 -4.77 -8.88 -24.49
CA LEU A 160 -4.12 -9.04 -23.20
C LEU A 160 -2.67 -8.55 -23.23
N LYS A 161 -1.90 -8.87 -24.28
CA LYS A 161 -0.55 -8.35 -24.47
C LYS A 161 -0.54 -6.83 -24.53
N THR A 162 -1.36 -6.24 -25.40
CA THR A 162 -1.48 -4.78 -25.55
C THR A 162 -1.85 -4.10 -24.23
N ALA A 163 -2.86 -4.62 -23.52
CA ALA A 163 -3.30 -4.07 -22.24
C ALA A 163 -2.21 -4.18 -21.16
N SER A 164 -1.51 -5.33 -21.10
CA SER A 164 -0.42 -5.56 -20.16
C SER A 164 0.75 -4.59 -20.41
N GLN A 165 1.15 -4.40 -21.66
CA GLN A 165 2.21 -3.44 -22.03
C GLN A 165 1.82 -1.99 -21.73
N GLY A 166 0.55 -1.63 -21.96
CA GLY A 166 0.00 -0.33 -21.57
C GLY A 166 0.05 -0.10 -20.05
N LEU A 167 -0.31 -1.11 -19.26
CA LEU A 167 -0.20 -1.05 -17.80
C LEU A 167 1.26 -0.97 -17.34
N LEU A 168 2.16 -1.78 -17.91
CA LEU A 168 3.60 -1.71 -17.60
C LEU A 168 4.18 -0.32 -17.91
N THR A 169 3.72 0.32 -18.98
CA THR A 169 4.11 1.69 -19.32
C THR A 169 3.61 2.69 -18.27
N GLN A 170 2.33 2.61 -17.86
CA GLN A 170 1.80 3.47 -16.80
C GLN A 170 2.53 3.29 -15.46
N LEU A 171 2.84 2.05 -15.08
CA LEU A 171 3.58 1.75 -13.87
C LEU A 171 5.02 2.28 -13.92
N LYS A 172 5.67 2.18 -15.08
CA LYS A 172 7.00 2.75 -15.32
C LYS A 172 6.98 4.27 -15.21
N ASP A 173 6.02 4.94 -15.84
CA ASP A 173 5.91 6.40 -15.85
C ASP A 173 5.56 6.97 -14.46
N ALA A 174 4.90 6.17 -13.62
CA ALA A 174 4.61 6.53 -12.23
C ALA A 174 5.83 6.36 -11.30
N ALA A 175 6.85 5.60 -11.68
CA ALA A 175 8.04 5.36 -10.87
C ALA A 175 9.07 6.48 -11.07
N VAL A 176 9.45 7.16 -9.99
CA VAL A 176 10.52 8.18 -10.02
C VAL A 176 11.88 7.52 -9.88
N SER A 177 11.96 6.51 -9.02
CA SER A 177 13.12 5.64 -8.80
C SER A 177 12.77 4.19 -9.15
N ALA A 178 13.78 3.39 -9.50
CA ALA A 178 13.58 1.98 -9.87
C ALA A 178 12.91 1.14 -8.77
N ASP A 179 13.13 1.48 -7.50
CA ASP A 179 12.58 0.76 -6.35
C ASP A 179 11.18 1.22 -5.94
N ASP A 180 10.60 2.21 -6.64
CA ASP A 180 9.27 2.73 -6.30
C ASP A 180 8.17 1.77 -6.74
N VAL A 181 8.40 1.02 -7.82
CA VAL A 181 7.44 0.06 -8.38
C VAL A 181 8.16 -1.23 -8.75
N TYR A 182 7.81 -2.32 -8.09
CA TYR A 182 8.18 -3.67 -8.50
C TYR A 182 7.00 -4.34 -9.17
N VAL A 183 7.26 -5.06 -10.25
CA VAL A 183 6.26 -5.85 -10.95
C VAL A 183 6.76 -7.28 -11.08
N SER A 184 5.86 -8.23 -10.88
CA SER A 184 6.04 -9.64 -11.19
C SER A 184 4.99 -10.04 -12.22
N ILE A 185 5.37 -10.95 -13.12
CA ILE A 185 4.48 -11.45 -14.17
C ILE A 185 4.34 -12.94 -13.99
N VAL A 186 3.10 -13.38 -13.83
CA VAL A 186 2.72 -14.76 -13.56
C VAL A 186 1.77 -15.22 -14.67
N PRO A 187 2.32 -15.66 -15.82
CA PRO A 187 1.56 -16.34 -16.85
C PRO A 187 1.10 -17.71 -16.33
N PHE A 188 -0.19 -18.04 -16.48
CA PHE A 188 -0.72 -19.31 -15.99
C PHE A 188 -1.48 -20.08 -17.06
N SER A 189 -1.42 -21.41 -17.00
CA SER A 189 -2.36 -22.32 -17.67
C SER A 189 -2.87 -23.33 -16.65
N LYS A 190 -2.86 -24.63 -16.96
CA LYS A 190 -3.09 -25.70 -15.98
C LYS A 190 -1.92 -25.77 -14.98
N ASP A 191 -0.72 -25.58 -15.51
CA ASP A 191 0.55 -25.71 -14.82
C ASP A 191 1.35 -24.39 -14.98
N MET A 192 2.39 -24.25 -14.16
CA MET A 192 3.22 -23.06 -14.09
C MET A 192 4.64 -23.37 -14.55
N ASN A 193 5.27 -22.41 -15.25
CA ASN A 193 6.66 -22.54 -15.66
C ASN A 193 7.58 -21.83 -14.67
N VAL A 194 8.36 -22.61 -13.93
CA VAL A 194 9.32 -22.11 -12.94
C VAL A 194 10.77 -22.16 -13.42
N GLY A 195 10.99 -22.53 -14.68
CA GLY A 195 12.31 -22.64 -15.28
C GLY A 195 12.97 -23.99 -15.04
N ALA A 196 13.32 -24.68 -16.15
CA ALA A 196 13.96 -25.99 -16.14
C ALA A 196 15.27 -26.04 -15.34
N GLY A 197 16.00 -24.93 -15.22
CA GLY A 197 17.25 -24.85 -14.48
C GLY A 197 17.12 -25.11 -12.97
N ASN A 198 15.90 -25.09 -12.43
CA ASN A 198 15.63 -25.32 -11.01
C ASN A 198 15.51 -26.81 -10.62
N TYR A 199 15.87 -27.75 -11.50
CA TYR A 199 15.66 -29.19 -11.25
C TYR A 199 16.39 -29.74 -10.01
N ASN A 200 17.38 -29.04 -9.46
CA ASN A 200 18.09 -29.48 -8.24
C ASN A 200 17.54 -28.84 -6.95
N GLU A 201 16.43 -28.11 -7.05
CA GLU A 201 15.87 -27.35 -5.93
C GLU A 201 15.05 -28.21 -4.97
N THR A 202 15.20 -27.95 -3.68
CA THR A 202 14.58 -28.77 -2.61
C THR A 202 13.09 -28.51 -2.41
N TRP A 203 12.57 -27.42 -2.99
CA TRP A 203 11.16 -27.05 -2.95
C TRP A 203 10.31 -27.76 -4.02
N LEU A 204 10.93 -28.58 -4.88
CA LEU A 204 10.26 -29.45 -5.84
C LEU A 204 9.95 -30.82 -5.22
N SER A 205 8.83 -31.41 -5.66
CA SER A 205 8.52 -32.82 -5.42
C SER A 205 8.51 -33.58 -6.74
N TRP A 206 9.21 -34.70 -6.79
CA TRP A 206 9.40 -35.49 -8.02
C TRP A 206 8.42 -36.65 -8.16
N ASP A 207 7.56 -36.88 -7.16
CA ASP A 207 6.67 -38.05 -7.10
C ASP A 207 5.76 -38.18 -8.33
N LEU A 208 5.16 -37.08 -8.80
CA LEU A 208 4.34 -37.07 -10.01
C LEU A 208 5.17 -37.24 -11.28
N TRP A 209 6.28 -36.53 -11.39
CA TRP A 209 7.14 -36.58 -12.56
C TRP A 209 7.73 -37.98 -12.77
N GLU A 210 8.29 -38.59 -11.73
CA GLU A 210 8.90 -39.93 -11.80
C GLU A 210 7.88 -41.05 -12.02
N ALA A 211 6.60 -40.81 -11.74
CA ALA A 211 5.55 -41.80 -11.98
C ALA A 211 5.40 -42.13 -13.48
N VAL A 212 5.76 -41.19 -14.36
CA VAL A 212 5.58 -41.30 -15.82
C VAL A 212 6.87 -41.05 -16.62
N ASN A 213 7.90 -40.46 -16.02
CA ASN A 213 9.19 -40.20 -16.67
C ASN A 213 10.26 -41.17 -16.18
N GLY A 214 10.47 -42.25 -16.93
CA GLY A 214 11.46 -43.28 -16.65
C GLY A 214 11.29 -44.47 -17.56
N THR A 215 12.05 -45.53 -17.31
CA THR A 215 11.97 -46.77 -18.06
C THR A 215 11.77 -47.95 -17.11
N CYS A 216 10.90 -48.88 -17.52
CA CYS A 216 10.74 -50.14 -16.83
C CYS A 216 11.73 -51.17 -17.39
N SER A 217 12.18 -52.11 -16.57
CA SER A 217 12.99 -53.25 -17.01
C SER A 217 12.26 -54.18 -17.99
N ASN A 218 10.95 -54.00 -18.18
CA ASN A 218 10.15 -54.64 -19.22
C ASN A 218 9.47 -53.55 -20.07
N SER A 219 9.67 -53.60 -21.39
CA SER A 219 9.16 -52.62 -22.36
C SER A 219 7.63 -52.55 -22.46
N ASN A 220 6.90 -53.53 -21.90
CA ASN A 220 5.44 -53.56 -21.91
C ASN A 220 4.81 -52.62 -20.88
N TYR A 221 5.60 -52.03 -19.97
CA TYR A 221 5.09 -51.12 -18.93
C TYR A 221 5.73 -49.74 -19.05
N HIS A 222 4.89 -48.70 -19.09
CA HIS A 222 5.31 -47.32 -19.34
C HIS A 222 5.15 -46.38 -18.14
N THR A 223 4.62 -46.86 -17.01
CA THR A 223 4.46 -46.07 -15.77
C THR A 223 5.09 -46.80 -14.59
N LYS A 224 5.54 -46.04 -13.58
CA LYS A 224 6.14 -46.57 -12.35
C LYS A 224 5.22 -47.58 -11.67
N ASN A 225 3.95 -47.22 -11.46
CA ASN A 225 2.96 -48.10 -10.83
C ASN A 225 2.72 -49.40 -11.61
N SER A 226 2.64 -49.33 -12.94
CA SER A 226 2.45 -50.53 -13.77
C SER A 226 3.68 -51.43 -13.74
N CYS A 227 4.87 -50.84 -13.77
CA CYS A 227 6.14 -51.57 -13.67
C CYS A 227 6.28 -52.29 -12.32
N THR A 228 6.11 -51.56 -11.21
CA THR A 228 6.34 -52.09 -9.86
C THR A 228 5.25 -53.07 -9.42
N SER A 229 3.99 -52.88 -9.83
CA SER A 229 2.91 -53.86 -9.56
C SER A 229 3.15 -55.22 -10.21
N HIS A 230 3.96 -55.28 -11.26
CA HIS A 230 4.38 -56.53 -11.92
C HIS A 230 5.77 -57.01 -11.48
N ASN A 231 6.24 -56.54 -10.32
CA ASN A 231 7.55 -56.87 -9.75
C ASN A 231 8.72 -56.61 -10.71
N LYS A 232 8.61 -55.55 -11.53
CA LYS A 232 9.68 -55.08 -12.43
C LYS A 232 10.39 -53.88 -11.83
N PHE A 233 11.61 -53.64 -12.32
CA PHE A 233 12.45 -52.54 -11.83
C PHE A 233 12.18 -51.27 -12.64
N TRP A 234 11.88 -50.17 -11.94
CA TRP A 234 11.69 -48.85 -12.54
C TRP A 234 12.95 -48.01 -12.38
N THR A 235 13.45 -47.48 -13.48
CA THR A 235 14.59 -46.55 -13.50
C THR A 235 14.06 -45.15 -13.84
N PRO A 236 14.04 -44.21 -12.88
CA PRO A 236 13.65 -42.83 -13.16
C PRO A 236 14.57 -42.18 -14.20
N ALA A 237 14.01 -41.32 -15.05
CA ALA A 237 14.81 -40.49 -15.94
C ALA A 237 15.57 -39.41 -15.14
N SER A 238 16.65 -38.88 -15.72
CA SER A 238 17.39 -37.76 -15.11
C SER A 238 16.48 -36.54 -14.98
N HIS A 239 16.38 -35.94 -13.78
CA HIS A 239 15.61 -34.72 -13.55
C HIS A 239 16.09 -33.54 -14.40
N SER A 240 17.31 -33.60 -14.96
CA SER A 240 17.83 -32.60 -15.91
C SER A 240 17.05 -32.49 -17.23
N SER A 241 16.18 -33.46 -17.55
CA SER A 241 15.28 -33.39 -18.72
C SER A 241 13.93 -32.74 -18.42
N TRP A 242 13.70 -32.31 -17.17
CA TRP A 242 12.48 -31.62 -16.79
C TRP A 242 12.37 -30.26 -17.49
N ASN A 243 11.17 -29.96 -17.98
CA ASN A 243 10.91 -28.76 -18.77
C ASN A 243 10.60 -27.50 -17.92
N GLY A 244 10.53 -27.61 -16.59
CA GLY A 244 10.22 -26.51 -15.68
C GLY A 244 8.75 -26.39 -15.27
N CYS A 245 7.89 -27.36 -15.62
CA CYS A 245 6.47 -27.36 -15.23
C CYS A 245 6.27 -27.80 -13.78
N VAL A 246 5.44 -27.05 -13.05
CA VAL A 246 4.88 -27.47 -11.76
C VAL A 246 3.37 -27.32 -11.73
N THR A 247 2.71 -28.15 -10.93
CA THR A 247 1.26 -28.07 -10.71
C THR A 247 0.94 -27.69 -9.26
N ASP A 248 -0.34 -27.74 -8.89
CA ASP A 248 -0.80 -27.41 -7.54
C ASP A 248 -0.12 -28.26 -6.45
N ARG A 249 0.08 -27.64 -5.29
CA ARG A 249 0.65 -28.31 -4.12
C ARG A 249 -0.43 -29.10 -3.38
N GLY A 250 -0.03 -30.15 -2.69
CA GLY A 250 -0.94 -30.93 -1.87
C GLY A 250 -0.71 -32.43 -2.04
N ASP A 251 -1.73 -33.20 -1.69
CA ASP A 251 -1.71 -34.64 -1.84
C ASP A 251 -2.04 -35.03 -3.28
N VAL A 252 -1.45 -36.14 -3.74
CA VAL A 252 -1.73 -36.66 -5.07
C VAL A 252 -3.14 -37.26 -5.07
N GLY A 253 -4.05 -36.65 -5.83
CA GLY A 253 -5.39 -37.20 -6.10
C GLY A 253 -6.47 -36.85 -5.06
N ALA A 254 -6.19 -36.00 -4.07
CA ALA A 254 -7.19 -35.48 -3.13
C ALA A 254 -6.79 -34.11 -2.56
N PRO A 255 -7.74 -33.28 -2.12
CA PRO A 255 -7.44 -32.04 -1.41
C PRO A 255 -6.65 -32.33 -0.12
N ASN A 256 -5.58 -31.57 0.11
CA ASN A 256 -4.78 -31.70 1.32
C ASN A 256 -5.43 -30.91 2.47
N SER A 257 -5.47 -31.46 3.68
CA SER A 257 -6.10 -30.82 4.83
C SER A 257 -5.45 -29.49 5.27
N ALA A 258 -4.20 -29.23 4.87
CA ALA A 258 -3.51 -27.97 5.11
C ALA A 258 -3.65 -26.95 3.96
N ASN A 259 -4.39 -27.28 2.89
CA ASN A 259 -4.72 -26.41 1.77
C ASN A 259 -3.49 -25.71 1.15
N TYR A 260 -2.39 -26.45 0.93
CA TYR A 260 -1.15 -25.90 0.36
C TYR A 260 -1.31 -25.37 -1.08
N ASP A 261 -2.34 -25.82 -1.79
CA ASP A 261 -2.83 -25.31 -3.06
C ASP A 261 -3.47 -23.92 -2.98
N GLN A 262 -3.85 -23.45 -1.78
CA GLN A 262 -4.57 -22.18 -1.58
C GLN A 262 -3.83 -21.19 -0.66
N ASN A 263 -2.63 -21.54 -0.21
CA ASN A 263 -1.85 -20.71 0.70
C ASN A 263 -0.44 -20.45 0.17
N VAL A 264 0.29 -19.59 0.89
CA VAL A 264 1.69 -19.22 0.59
C VAL A 264 2.67 -19.71 1.66
N ALA A 265 2.35 -20.80 2.36
CA ALA A 265 3.30 -21.43 3.29
C ALA A 265 4.59 -21.82 2.56
N ALA A 266 5.75 -21.55 3.15
CA ALA A 266 7.03 -21.93 2.56
C ALA A 266 7.10 -23.46 2.36
N PRO A 267 7.73 -23.95 1.28
CA PRO A 267 7.86 -25.38 1.05
C PRO A 267 8.86 -25.95 2.05
N SER A 268 8.53 -27.10 2.65
CA SER A 268 9.36 -27.80 3.63
C SER A 268 9.78 -29.15 3.08
N THR A 269 11.06 -29.47 3.22
CA THR A 269 11.59 -30.80 2.88
C THR A 269 11.00 -31.92 3.74
N SER A 270 10.50 -31.58 4.94
CA SER A 270 9.85 -32.52 5.85
C SER A 270 8.37 -32.77 5.54
N ILE A 271 7.75 -31.96 4.67
CA ILE A 271 6.32 -32.04 4.36
C ILE A 271 6.16 -32.11 2.84
N ALA A 272 6.03 -33.32 2.30
CA ALA A 272 5.95 -33.54 0.86
C ALA A 272 4.85 -32.72 0.18
N ALA A 273 3.65 -32.66 0.78
CA ALA A 273 2.50 -31.89 0.29
C ALA A 273 2.72 -30.37 0.22
N SER A 274 3.74 -29.84 0.92
CA SER A 274 4.07 -28.41 0.90
C SER A 274 4.99 -27.99 -0.26
N ARG A 275 5.60 -28.98 -0.95
CA ARG A 275 6.49 -28.78 -2.10
C ARG A 275 5.69 -28.71 -3.40
N TYR A 276 6.28 -28.13 -4.43
CA TYR A 276 5.67 -27.99 -5.75
C TYR A 276 5.88 -29.27 -6.56
N PRO A 277 4.82 -30.01 -6.91
CA PRO A 277 4.97 -31.22 -7.70
C PRO A 277 5.43 -30.87 -9.13
N ALA A 278 6.53 -31.47 -9.55
CA ALA A 278 7.02 -31.36 -10.91
C ALA A 278 6.13 -32.20 -11.86
N GLU A 279 5.79 -31.62 -13.00
CA GLU A 279 5.15 -32.31 -14.12
C GLU A 279 5.98 -32.14 -15.40
N ASN A 280 5.62 -32.84 -16.47
CA ASN A 280 6.24 -32.67 -17.79
C ASN A 280 5.14 -32.46 -18.84
N TYR A 281 4.25 -31.51 -18.57
CA TYR A 281 3.15 -31.20 -19.46
C TYR A 281 3.69 -30.44 -20.67
N SER A 282 3.27 -30.84 -21.88
CA SER A 282 3.80 -30.27 -23.13
C SER A 282 3.32 -28.84 -23.39
N SER A 283 2.21 -28.44 -22.76
CA SER A 283 1.48 -27.21 -23.03
C SER A 283 1.43 -26.32 -21.78
N PHE A 284 2.49 -25.58 -21.53
CA PHE A 284 2.68 -24.77 -20.33
C PHE A 284 3.23 -23.38 -20.70
N PRO A 285 3.03 -22.36 -19.84
CA PRO A 285 3.28 -20.99 -20.24
C PRO A 285 4.78 -20.65 -20.26
N VAL A 286 5.09 -19.43 -20.70
CA VAL A 286 6.44 -18.87 -20.60
C VAL A 286 6.86 -18.74 -19.12
N THR A 287 8.17 -18.85 -18.85
CA THR A 287 8.70 -18.81 -17.47
C THR A 287 8.25 -17.54 -16.76
N MET A 288 7.65 -17.71 -15.58
CA MET A 288 7.21 -16.59 -14.77
C MET A 288 8.39 -15.73 -14.31
N MET A 289 8.10 -14.48 -13.98
CA MET A 289 9.10 -13.50 -13.60
C MET A 289 8.77 -12.93 -12.21
N GLY A 290 9.72 -13.07 -11.28
CA GLY A 290 9.60 -12.51 -9.92
C GLY A 290 9.62 -10.98 -9.90
N LEU A 291 9.45 -10.40 -8.71
CA LEU A 291 9.43 -8.95 -8.53
C LEU A 291 10.72 -8.30 -9.03
N ASN A 292 10.59 -7.40 -10.01
CA ASN A 292 11.69 -6.63 -10.56
C ASN A 292 11.19 -5.30 -11.15
N TYR A 293 12.12 -4.50 -11.67
CA TYR A 293 11.86 -3.22 -12.36
C TYR A 293 12.49 -3.19 -13.78
N ASN A 294 12.79 -4.36 -14.37
CA ASN A 294 13.30 -4.48 -15.73
C ASN A 294 12.15 -4.46 -16.74
N TRP A 295 11.72 -3.23 -17.08
CA TRP A 295 10.63 -2.98 -18.00
C TRP A 295 10.81 -3.64 -19.38
N THR A 296 12.04 -3.71 -19.90
CA THR A 296 12.30 -4.34 -21.20
C THR A 296 12.04 -5.84 -21.14
N SER A 297 12.61 -6.54 -20.15
CA SER A 297 12.40 -7.99 -19.99
C SER A 297 10.93 -8.33 -19.72
N MET A 298 10.22 -7.48 -18.97
CA MET A 298 8.78 -7.65 -18.73
C MET A 298 7.96 -7.54 -20.03
N ASN A 299 8.23 -6.55 -20.87
CA ASN A 299 7.58 -6.42 -22.17
C ASN A 299 7.89 -7.62 -23.08
N SER A 300 9.15 -8.06 -23.14
CA SER A 300 9.54 -9.24 -23.92
C SER A 300 8.88 -10.53 -23.43
N LEU A 301 8.69 -10.70 -22.12
CA LEU A 301 7.97 -11.84 -21.57
C LEU A 301 6.50 -11.82 -22.02
N VAL A 302 5.83 -10.67 -21.91
CA VAL A 302 4.45 -10.51 -22.39
C VAL A 302 4.34 -10.81 -23.88
N ASP A 303 5.28 -10.33 -24.70
CA ASP A 303 5.31 -10.62 -26.14
C ASP A 303 5.49 -12.11 -26.45
N SER A 304 6.26 -12.82 -25.62
CA SER A 304 6.53 -14.26 -25.79
C SER A 304 5.36 -15.17 -25.41
N MET A 305 4.32 -14.67 -24.72
CA MET A 305 3.17 -15.47 -24.31
C MET A 305 2.43 -16.08 -25.50
N GLN A 306 2.14 -17.38 -25.44
CA GLN A 306 1.39 -18.11 -26.46
C GLN A 306 0.26 -18.90 -25.80
N PRO A 307 -1.00 -18.77 -26.28
CA PRO A 307 -2.15 -19.39 -25.65
C PRO A 307 -2.11 -20.91 -25.85
N ASP A 308 -1.98 -21.67 -24.77
CA ASP A 308 -1.94 -23.13 -24.84
C ASP A 308 -2.40 -23.80 -23.52
N GLY A 309 -2.85 -25.05 -23.62
CA GLY A 309 -3.21 -25.87 -22.47
C GLY A 309 -4.56 -25.53 -21.82
N ASN A 310 -4.87 -26.27 -20.75
CA ASN A 310 -6.10 -26.13 -19.97
C ASN A 310 -6.00 -24.96 -18.97
N THR A 311 -7.11 -24.67 -18.29
CA THR A 311 -7.22 -23.56 -17.34
C THR A 311 -7.24 -24.03 -15.90
N ASN A 312 -6.33 -23.50 -15.09
CA ASN A 312 -6.37 -23.56 -13.64
C ASN A 312 -6.22 -22.13 -13.10
N GLN A 313 -7.31 -21.51 -12.66
CA GLN A 313 -7.27 -20.12 -12.17
C GLN A 313 -6.66 -19.99 -10.76
N PRO A 314 -6.98 -20.89 -9.80
CA PRO A 314 -6.39 -20.84 -8.46
C PRO A 314 -4.86 -20.84 -8.46
N ILE A 315 -4.22 -21.70 -9.27
CA ILE A 315 -2.76 -21.78 -9.32
C ILE A 315 -2.12 -20.44 -9.71
N GLY A 316 -2.68 -19.72 -10.70
CA GLY A 316 -2.19 -18.41 -11.11
C GLY A 316 -2.26 -17.37 -9.99
N LEU A 317 -3.37 -17.33 -9.25
CA LEU A 317 -3.55 -16.40 -8.12
C LEU A 317 -2.59 -16.73 -6.97
N VAL A 318 -2.39 -18.00 -6.66
CA VAL A 318 -1.51 -18.42 -5.57
C VAL A 318 -0.05 -18.15 -5.90
N TRP A 319 0.37 -18.37 -7.14
CA TRP A 319 1.72 -17.99 -7.60
C TRP A 319 1.94 -16.49 -7.65
N ALA A 320 0.91 -15.70 -7.99
CA ALA A 320 0.95 -14.26 -7.90
C ALA A 320 1.02 -13.77 -6.44
N TRP A 321 0.35 -14.44 -5.50
CA TRP A 321 0.51 -14.11 -4.09
C TRP A 321 1.93 -14.45 -3.64
N ARG A 322 2.43 -15.62 -4.07
CA ARG A 322 3.78 -16.08 -3.78
C ARG A 322 4.86 -15.15 -4.32
N SER A 323 4.67 -14.54 -5.48
CA SER A 323 5.64 -13.57 -6.02
C SER A 323 5.77 -12.32 -5.14
N LEU A 324 4.71 -11.93 -4.43
CA LEU A 324 4.69 -10.76 -3.54
C LEU A 324 5.34 -11.04 -2.18
N VAL A 325 5.12 -12.23 -1.62
CA VAL A 325 5.64 -12.62 -0.29
C VAL A 325 7.00 -13.33 -0.35
N GLY A 326 7.33 -13.92 -1.49
CA GLY A 326 8.54 -14.72 -1.71
C GLY A 326 8.40 -16.19 -1.28
N GLY A 327 9.33 -17.03 -1.78
CA GLY A 327 9.49 -18.44 -1.45
C GLY A 327 9.48 -19.36 -2.67
N GLY A 328 10.27 -20.44 -2.62
CA GLY A 328 10.52 -21.30 -3.78
C GLY A 328 11.39 -20.57 -4.82
N PRO A 329 11.03 -20.59 -6.12
CA PRO A 329 11.81 -19.94 -7.18
C PRO A 329 11.66 -18.41 -7.22
N LEU A 330 10.72 -17.84 -6.45
CA LEU A 330 10.44 -16.41 -6.45
C LEU A 330 11.01 -15.75 -5.19
N THR A 331 11.89 -14.78 -5.37
CA THR A 331 12.39 -13.95 -4.29
C THR A 331 11.64 -12.62 -4.28
N ALA A 332 11.04 -12.28 -3.15
CA ALA A 332 10.52 -10.93 -2.93
C ALA A 332 11.61 -10.11 -2.21
N PRO A 333 12.05 -8.96 -2.75
CA PRO A 333 12.97 -8.08 -2.05
C PRO A 333 12.45 -7.72 -0.65
N ALA A 334 13.36 -7.51 0.31
CA ALA A 334 12.95 -7.04 1.64
C ALA A 334 12.25 -5.68 1.51
N LYS A 335 11.22 -5.46 2.33
CA LYS A 335 10.55 -4.15 2.41
C LYS A 335 11.43 -3.21 3.23
N ASP A 336 11.78 -2.07 2.66
CA ASP A 336 12.48 -1.00 3.38
C ASP A 336 11.55 -0.41 4.45
N SER A 337 11.99 -0.39 5.71
CA SER A 337 11.22 0.14 6.86
C SER A 337 10.86 1.61 6.72
N ASN A 338 11.58 2.35 5.86
CA ASN A 338 11.36 3.76 5.61
C ASN A 338 10.15 4.01 4.70
N TYR A 339 9.65 2.99 4.00
CA TYR A 339 8.54 3.09 3.07
C TYR A 339 7.37 2.20 3.46
N GLN A 340 6.17 2.69 3.20
CA GLN A 340 4.96 1.88 3.21
C GLN A 340 4.86 1.14 1.87
N TYR A 341 4.58 -0.16 1.90
CA TYR A 341 4.42 -0.95 0.67
C TYR A 341 2.95 -1.28 0.45
N GLN A 342 2.48 -1.04 -0.76
CA GLN A 342 1.18 -1.52 -1.21
C GLN A 342 1.39 -2.68 -2.17
N ASP A 343 0.88 -3.85 -1.79
CA ASP A 343 0.94 -5.05 -2.62
C ASP A 343 -0.40 -5.20 -3.34
N VAL A 344 -0.38 -5.36 -4.66
CA VAL A 344 -1.56 -5.43 -5.52
C VAL A 344 -1.45 -6.64 -6.43
N MET A 345 -2.51 -7.44 -6.46
CA MET A 345 -2.67 -8.50 -7.44
C MET A 345 -3.71 -8.08 -8.49
N ARG A 346 -3.37 -8.23 -9.76
CA ARG A 346 -4.20 -7.81 -10.90
C ARG A 346 -4.46 -9.02 -11.81
N PRO A 347 -5.55 -9.78 -11.59
CA PRO A 347 -5.98 -10.81 -12.51
C PRO A 347 -6.63 -10.17 -13.73
N ASP A 348 -6.07 -10.44 -14.92
CA ASP A 348 -6.50 -9.91 -16.21
C ASP A 348 -6.42 -8.36 -16.34
N VAL A 349 -5.91 -7.90 -17.49
CA VAL A 349 -5.73 -6.48 -17.83
C VAL A 349 -6.85 -5.98 -18.75
N GLY A 350 -7.76 -6.85 -19.18
CA GLY A 350 -8.82 -6.58 -20.16
C GLY A 350 -10.03 -5.76 -19.69
N ARG A 351 -10.10 -5.34 -18.41
CA ARG A 351 -11.20 -4.49 -17.91
C ARG A 351 -10.67 -3.31 -17.10
N LEU A 352 -10.84 -2.10 -17.65
CA LEU A 352 -10.51 -0.82 -17.02
C LEU A 352 -11.54 -0.36 -15.96
N GLU A 353 -12.59 -1.14 -15.67
CA GLU A 353 -13.74 -0.67 -14.90
C GLU A 353 -13.76 -1.04 -13.40
N TYR A 354 -12.78 -1.77 -12.85
CA TYR A 354 -12.80 -2.16 -11.41
C TYR A 354 -11.63 -1.63 -10.59
N GLY A 355 -11.34 -0.33 -10.72
CA GLY A 355 -10.37 0.38 -9.88
C GLY A 355 -10.81 0.67 -8.43
N LYS A 356 -11.85 0.02 -7.90
CA LYS A 356 -12.41 0.37 -6.58
C LYS A 356 -12.49 -0.72 -5.50
N SER A 357 -12.14 -1.99 -5.75
CA SER A 357 -12.50 -3.05 -4.80
C SER A 357 -11.37 -3.88 -4.17
N LEU A 358 -10.08 -3.61 -4.42
CA LEU A 358 -9.00 -4.49 -3.90
C LEU A 358 -8.07 -3.84 -2.87
N VAL A 359 -8.39 -2.64 -2.36
CA VAL A 359 -7.61 -1.99 -1.30
C VAL A 359 -8.06 -2.41 0.12
N GLU A 360 -9.15 -3.17 0.25
CA GLU A 360 -9.81 -3.42 1.55
C GLU A 360 -9.51 -4.80 2.18
N GLN A 361 -8.44 -5.50 1.77
CA GLN A 361 -8.07 -6.80 2.38
C GLN A 361 -6.68 -6.84 3.05
N SER A 362 -6.05 -5.69 3.32
CA SER A 362 -4.74 -5.65 4.00
C SER A 362 -4.69 -4.89 5.33
N ASP A 363 -5.84 -4.50 5.91
CA ASP A 363 -5.88 -3.85 7.23
C ASP A 363 -6.55 -4.74 8.30
N PRO A 364 -5.79 -5.56 9.05
CA PRO A 364 -6.31 -6.23 10.24
C PRO A 364 -6.32 -5.24 11.40
N GLY A 365 -7.25 -4.30 11.41
CA GLY A 365 -7.23 -3.26 12.46
C GLY A 365 -8.46 -2.37 12.64
N ARG A 366 -9.37 -2.25 11.67
CA ARG A 366 -10.44 -1.25 11.77
C ARG A 366 -11.80 -1.87 12.10
N GLN A 367 -12.04 -2.10 13.39
CA GLN A 367 -13.41 -2.17 13.91
C GLN A 367 -14.03 -0.78 13.86
N THR A 368 -15.01 -0.57 13.00
CA THR A 368 -15.90 0.58 13.07
C THR A 368 -17.09 0.22 13.96
N ASN A 369 -17.03 0.66 15.22
CA ASN A 369 -18.23 1.03 15.97
C ASN A 369 -18.68 2.40 15.45
N VAL A 370 -19.82 2.46 14.76
CA VAL A 370 -20.99 3.33 15.02
C VAL A 370 -22.16 2.75 14.23
#